data_AF-A0A660UC41-F1
#
_entry.id   AF-A0A660UC41-F1
#
_cell.length_a   1.000
_cell.length_b   1.000
_cell.length_c   1.000
_cell.angle_alpha   90.00
_cell.angle_beta   90.00
_cell.angle_gamma   90.00
#
_symmetry.space_group_name_H-M   'P 1'
#
loop_
_entity.id
_entity.type
_entity.pdbx_description
1 polymer ?
#
loop_
_entity_poly.entity_id
_entity_poly.type
_entity_poly.pdbx_seq_one_letter_code
_entity_poly.pdbx_strand_id
1 'polypeptide(L)'
;RNPDLLYVIGTDVPPPGGSDEVEEGIKPTSIEDFKETVETTRYYFKRFGLEEAWERVIAVVIQPGVEYGDHTVIEYNRKNTEQLKKALNDYPDLIFEGHSTDYQTEKSLKEMVEDGIAILKVGPHLTFTLRETLFMLDLIETEIFRKMGCDEEATNLIKKIETHMLSNPQHWKSQYDGTENEIRFKIKYSFFDRVRYYLTNQEIKDAINRLLENLERLTTPLSLYSQYLPIQYKKIREGTLKADPYEIIRDRIGDVLKTYFRATGYRIC
;
A
#
# COMPACT_ATOMS: atom_id res chain seq x y z
N ARG A 1 -4.86 -9.78 33.20
CA ARG A 1 -4.54 -8.56 32.45
C ARG A 1 -3.34 -8.89 31.57
N ASN A 2 -3.38 -8.57 30.27
CA ASN A 2 -2.27 -8.85 29.35
C ASN A 2 -1.36 -7.60 29.31
N PRO A 3 -0.17 -7.62 29.91
CA PRO A 3 0.71 -6.44 29.98
C PRO A 3 1.27 -6.05 28.60
N ASP A 4 1.21 -6.93 27.61
CA ASP A 4 1.76 -6.72 26.27
C ASP A 4 0.79 -5.97 25.33
N LEU A 5 -0.44 -5.67 25.79
CA LEU A 5 -1.47 -5.06 24.94
C LEU A 5 -1.34 -3.53 24.94
N LEU A 6 -1.01 -2.97 23.77
CA LEU A 6 -0.93 -1.53 23.51
C LEU A 6 -2.17 -1.06 22.73
N TYR A 7 -2.56 0.20 22.93
CA TYR A 7 -3.74 0.79 22.29
C TYR A 7 -3.37 1.98 21.40
N VAL A 8 -4.09 2.10 20.29
CA VAL A 8 -4.14 3.28 19.44
C VAL A 8 -5.58 3.80 19.48
N ILE A 9 -5.75 5.12 19.62
CA ILE A 9 -7.06 5.77 19.71
C ILE A 9 -7.26 6.75 18.53
N GLY A 10 -8.49 7.23 18.35
CA GLY A 10 -8.83 8.15 17.26
C GLY A 10 -9.14 7.45 15.94
N THR A 11 -9.44 8.27 14.93
CA THR A 11 -9.72 7.86 13.55
C THR A 11 -9.22 8.94 12.62
N ASP A 12 -8.83 8.55 11.42
CA ASP A 12 -8.72 9.44 10.28
C ASP A 12 -10.10 9.75 9.71
N VAL A 13 -10.25 10.97 9.21
CA VAL A 13 -11.43 11.44 8.47
C VAL A 13 -10.93 12.20 7.25
N PRO A 14 -11.32 11.82 6.02
CA PRO A 14 -12.18 10.68 5.67
C PRO A 14 -11.52 9.31 5.99
N PRO A 15 -12.30 8.21 6.03
CA PRO A 15 -11.75 6.87 6.26
C PRO A 15 -10.67 6.49 5.23
N PRO A 16 -9.71 5.63 5.60
CA PRO A 16 -8.55 5.33 4.77
C PRO A 16 -8.89 4.45 3.57
N GLY A 17 -8.12 4.61 2.50
CA GLY A 17 -8.20 3.75 1.31
C GLY A 17 -8.38 4.48 -0.02
N GLY A 18 -8.04 5.78 -0.07
CA GLY A 18 -8.25 6.65 -1.21
C GLY A 18 -9.70 7.12 -1.30
N SER A 19 -9.89 8.43 -1.47
CA SER A 19 -11.20 9.05 -1.63
C SER A 19 -11.26 9.87 -2.92
N ASP A 20 -12.45 10.03 -3.48
CA ASP A 20 -12.68 10.97 -4.59
C ASP A 20 -12.61 12.43 -4.12
N GLU A 21 -12.67 12.67 -2.80
CA GLU A 21 -12.56 13.99 -2.15
C GLU A 21 -11.14 14.58 -2.19
N VAL A 22 -10.16 13.86 -2.73
CA VAL A 22 -8.79 14.33 -2.98
C VAL A 22 -8.76 15.64 -3.79
N GLU A 23 -9.78 15.90 -4.62
CA GLU A 23 -9.89 17.14 -5.41
C GLU A 23 -10.25 18.40 -4.57
N GLU A 24 -10.86 18.26 -3.39
CA GLU A 24 -11.21 19.40 -2.51
C GLU A 24 -10.11 19.77 -1.51
N GLY A 25 -9.03 19.00 -1.47
CA GLY A 25 -7.88 19.23 -0.61
C GLY A 25 -8.06 18.66 0.79
N ILE A 26 -7.15 17.75 1.17
CA ILE A 26 -7.19 17.09 2.47
C ILE A 26 -6.66 18.02 3.54
N LYS A 27 -7.49 18.19 4.58
CA LYS A 27 -7.15 19.02 5.73
C LYS A 27 -6.48 18.16 6.79
N PRO A 28 -5.30 18.56 7.28
CA PRO A 28 -4.71 17.94 8.44
C PRO A 28 -5.63 18.05 9.65
N THR A 29 -5.55 17.08 10.57
CA THR A 29 -6.27 17.14 11.85
C THR A 29 -5.96 18.44 12.59
N SER A 30 -6.98 19.09 13.15
CA SER A 30 -6.78 20.31 13.94
C SER A 30 -6.17 19.99 15.30
N ILE A 31 -5.54 20.98 15.95
CA ILE A 31 -5.01 20.80 17.31
C ILE A 31 -6.15 20.55 18.29
N GLU A 32 -7.26 21.26 18.09
CA GLU A 32 -8.46 21.18 18.92
C GLU A 32 -9.03 19.76 18.89
N ASP A 33 -9.22 19.18 17.71
CA ASP A 33 -9.74 17.82 17.55
C ASP A 33 -8.78 16.77 18.15
N PHE A 34 -7.47 16.95 17.95
CA PHE A 34 -6.45 16.09 18.56
C PHE A 34 -6.55 16.11 20.09
N LYS A 35 -6.53 17.30 20.70
CA LYS A 35 -6.59 17.47 22.16
C LYS A 35 -7.92 16.96 22.72
N GLU A 36 -9.03 17.28 22.06
CA GLU A 36 -10.36 16.81 22.46
C GLU A 36 -10.46 15.28 22.42
N THR A 37 -9.91 14.64 21.38
CA THR A 37 -9.88 13.17 21.26
C THR A 37 -9.13 12.54 22.42
N VAL A 38 -7.93 13.05 22.74
CA VAL A 38 -7.10 12.52 23.83
C VAL A 38 -7.79 12.68 25.18
N GLU A 39 -8.24 13.90 25.52
CA GLU A 39 -8.82 14.20 26.83
C GLU A 39 -10.18 13.52 27.04
N THR A 40 -11.02 13.46 25.99
CA THR A 40 -12.30 12.75 26.06
C THR A 40 -12.09 11.26 26.27
N THR A 41 -11.15 10.66 25.52
CA THR A 41 -10.84 9.23 25.66
C THR A 41 -10.29 8.93 27.05
N ARG A 42 -9.35 9.75 27.55
CA ARG A 42 -8.80 9.65 28.90
C ARG A 42 -9.87 9.72 29.98
N TYR A 43 -10.79 10.68 29.85
CA TYR A 43 -11.92 10.83 30.77
C TYR A 43 -12.78 9.57 30.84
N TYR A 44 -13.13 8.97 29.68
CA TYR A 44 -13.96 7.77 29.68
C TYR A 44 -13.21 6.54 30.19
N PHE A 45 -11.92 6.37 29.87
CA PHE A 45 -11.10 5.30 30.45
C PHE A 45 -11.13 5.39 31.98
N LYS A 46 -10.91 6.58 32.55
CA LYS A 46 -11.02 6.80 33.99
C LYS A 46 -12.42 6.51 34.54
N ARG A 47 -13.46 7.00 33.86
CA ARG A 47 -14.87 6.79 34.26
C ARG A 47 -15.24 5.31 34.36
N PHE A 48 -14.64 4.46 33.53
CA PHE A 48 -14.86 3.01 33.54
C PHE A 48 -13.84 2.21 34.37
N GLY A 49 -12.95 2.87 35.12
CA GLY A 49 -11.93 2.21 35.94
C GLY A 49 -10.83 1.52 35.12
N LEU A 50 -10.51 2.07 33.94
CA LEU A 50 -9.54 1.56 32.97
C LEU A 50 -8.24 2.37 32.94
N GLU A 51 -7.85 3.00 34.05
CA GLU A 51 -6.66 3.86 34.14
C GLU A 51 -5.37 3.11 33.77
N GLU A 52 -5.23 1.86 34.22
CA GLU A 52 -4.07 1.03 33.84
C GLU A 52 -4.04 0.75 32.33
N ALA A 53 -5.20 0.68 31.66
CA ALA A 53 -5.24 0.53 30.20
C ALA A 53 -4.91 1.84 29.49
N TRP A 54 -5.25 2.99 30.08
CA TRP A 54 -4.87 4.30 29.56
C TRP A 54 -3.35 4.47 29.50
N GLU A 55 -2.62 3.98 30.50
CA GLU A 55 -1.15 3.99 30.52
C GLU A 55 -0.51 3.20 29.35
N ARG A 56 -1.30 2.40 28.62
CA ARG A 56 -0.87 1.63 27.44
C ARG A 56 -1.39 2.19 26.12
N VAL A 57 -2.04 3.36 26.15
CA VAL A 57 -2.35 4.11 24.93
C VAL A 57 -1.05 4.75 24.45
N ILE A 58 -0.57 4.32 23.29
CA ILE A 58 0.74 4.74 22.76
C ILE A 58 0.62 5.71 21.59
N ALA A 59 -0.54 5.74 20.92
CA ALA A 59 -0.68 6.55 19.71
C ALA A 59 -2.10 7.06 19.48
N VAL A 60 -2.17 8.14 18.70
CA VAL A 60 -3.41 8.73 18.20
C VAL A 60 -3.37 8.76 16.68
N VAL A 61 -4.41 8.24 16.05
CA VAL A 61 -4.59 8.35 14.60
C VAL A 61 -4.88 9.81 14.26
N ILE A 62 -4.12 10.37 13.32
CA ILE A 62 -4.35 11.71 12.76
C ILE A 62 -4.28 11.67 11.23
N GLN A 63 -4.90 12.64 10.57
CA GLN A 63 -4.73 12.91 9.15
C GLN A 63 -3.57 13.91 8.99
N PRO A 64 -2.39 13.51 8.47
CA PRO A 64 -1.24 14.41 8.36
C PRO A 64 -1.24 15.26 7.07
N GLY A 65 -2.31 15.19 6.29
CA GLY A 65 -2.39 15.83 4.97
C GLY A 65 -1.75 14.99 3.87
N VAL A 66 -1.87 13.67 3.95
CA VAL A 66 -1.44 12.73 2.89
C VAL A 66 -2.58 11.82 2.50
N GLU A 67 -2.62 11.50 1.21
CA GLU A 67 -3.56 10.56 0.60
C GLU A 67 -3.11 10.27 -0.82
N TYR A 68 -3.84 9.39 -1.49
CA TYR A 68 -3.71 9.13 -2.91
C TYR A 68 -5.11 9.07 -3.53
N GLY A 69 -5.23 9.69 -4.71
CA GLY A 69 -6.38 9.53 -5.60
C GLY A 69 -6.17 8.35 -6.54
N ASP A 70 -6.97 8.27 -7.59
CA ASP A 70 -6.87 7.24 -8.62
C ASP A 70 -5.49 7.24 -9.33
N HIS A 71 -4.99 8.43 -9.66
CA HIS A 71 -3.75 8.65 -10.42
C HIS A 71 -2.84 9.75 -9.81
N THR A 72 -3.14 10.17 -8.59
CA THR A 72 -2.46 11.29 -7.92
C THR A 72 -2.05 10.89 -6.51
N VAL A 73 -0.99 11.52 -6.01
CA VAL A 73 -0.53 11.39 -4.63
C VAL A 73 -0.50 12.79 -4.02
N ILE A 74 -1.18 12.97 -2.89
CA ILE A 74 -1.03 14.17 -2.07
C ILE A 74 0.21 13.97 -1.20
N GLU A 75 1.28 14.64 -1.59
CA GLU A 75 2.56 14.57 -0.90
C GLU A 75 2.51 15.21 0.48
N TYR A 76 3.23 14.60 1.42
CA TYR A 76 3.44 15.16 2.73
C TYR A 76 4.09 16.55 2.67
N ASN A 77 3.55 17.48 3.45
CA ASN A 77 4.11 18.81 3.64
C ASN A 77 4.27 19.10 5.13
N ARG A 78 5.50 19.13 5.62
CA ARG A 78 5.82 19.36 7.04
C ARG A 78 5.16 20.61 7.64
N LYS A 79 4.92 21.65 6.83
CA LYS A 79 4.26 22.88 7.30
C LYS A 79 2.84 22.60 7.81
N ASN A 80 2.18 21.60 7.23
CA ASN A 80 0.82 21.22 7.58
C ASN A 80 0.72 20.60 8.99
N THR A 81 1.78 19.97 9.47
CA THR A 81 1.82 19.27 10.76
C THR A 81 2.67 19.97 11.83
N GLU A 82 3.24 21.14 11.53
CA GLU A 82 4.12 21.86 12.47
C GLU A 82 3.41 22.16 13.81
N GLN A 83 2.13 22.55 13.74
CA GLN A 83 1.33 22.85 14.92
C GLN A 83 0.93 21.58 15.68
N LEU A 84 0.57 20.50 14.98
CA LEU A 84 0.31 19.19 15.60
C LEU A 84 1.53 18.66 16.33
N LYS A 85 2.72 18.75 15.71
CA LYS A 85 4.00 18.39 16.34
C LYS A 85 4.23 19.16 17.64
N LYS A 86 3.94 20.47 17.66
CA LYS A 86 4.07 21.27 18.89
C LYS A 86 3.09 20.83 19.96
N ALA A 87 1.85 20.53 19.59
CA ALA A 87 0.82 20.04 20.51
C ALA A 87 1.14 18.66 21.09
N LEU A 88 1.84 17.80 20.34
CA LEU A 88 2.28 16.48 20.82
C LEU A 88 3.23 16.58 22.03
N ASN A 89 3.98 17.69 22.18
CA ASN A 89 4.86 17.89 23.34
C ASN A 89 4.11 17.93 24.69
N ASP A 90 2.81 18.25 24.67
CA ASP A 90 1.96 18.22 25.88
C ASP A 90 1.63 16.77 26.30
N TYR A 91 1.90 15.77 25.44
CA TYR A 91 1.57 14.36 25.60
C TYR A 91 2.80 13.47 25.35
N PRO A 92 3.79 13.46 26.26
CA PRO A 92 5.10 12.82 26.03
C PRO A 92 5.06 11.29 25.83
N ASP A 93 3.97 10.64 26.26
CA ASP A 93 3.78 9.19 26.14
C ASP A 93 3.07 8.78 24.83
N LEU A 94 2.70 9.75 23.98
CA LEU A 94 1.98 9.52 22.73
C LEU A 94 2.84 9.83 21.50
N ILE A 95 2.60 9.06 20.45
CA ILE A 95 3.02 9.34 19.08
C ILE A 95 1.80 9.43 18.15
N PHE A 96 1.99 9.85 16.91
CA PHE A 96 0.96 9.80 15.90
C PHE A 96 1.04 8.51 15.07
N GLU A 97 -0.13 8.01 14.69
CA GLU A 97 -0.29 6.98 13.67
C GLU A 97 -0.86 7.63 12.40
N GLY A 98 -0.15 7.48 11.28
CA GLY A 98 -0.56 7.96 9.96
C GLY A 98 -1.11 6.81 9.11
N HIS A 99 -2.31 7.01 8.57
CA HIS A 99 -2.93 6.12 7.60
C HIS A 99 -2.69 6.65 6.18
N SER A 100 -3.02 5.86 5.15
CA SER A 100 -2.83 6.21 3.74
C SER A 100 -1.43 6.74 3.39
N THR A 101 -0.38 6.24 4.07
CA THR A 101 1.00 6.67 3.81
C THR A 101 1.61 6.02 2.56
N ASP A 102 0.81 5.23 1.84
CA ASP A 102 1.13 4.60 0.58
C ASP A 102 1.66 5.61 -0.46
N TYR A 103 2.55 5.13 -1.32
CA TYR A 103 3.15 5.87 -2.45
C TYR A 103 4.01 7.10 -2.11
N GLN A 104 4.05 7.54 -0.85
CA GLN A 104 4.89 8.65 -0.41
C GLN A 104 6.38 8.36 -0.67
N THR A 105 7.14 9.42 -0.94
CA THR A 105 8.59 9.29 -1.11
C THR A 105 9.27 8.87 0.20
N GLU A 106 10.43 8.22 0.12
CA GLU A 106 11.24 7.89 1.31
C GLU A 106 11.55 9.11 2.18
N LYS A 107 11.79 10.25 1.52
CA LYS A 107 11.99 11.53 2.20
C LYS A 107 10.74 11.91 2.98
N SER A 108 9.57 11.96 2.33
CA SER A 108 8.29 12.29 2.95
C SER A 108 8.01 11.39 4.17
N LEU A 109 8.20 10.07 4.03
CA LEU A 109 8.02 9.11 5.13
C LEU A 109 8.99 9.37 6.29
N LYS A 110 10.25 9.70 6.01
CA LYS A 110 11.23 10.06 7.05
C LYS A 110 10.83 11.36 7.77
N GLU A 111 10.39 12.35 7.01
CA GLU A 111 9.94 13.63 7.56
C GLU A 111 8.73 13.44 8.49
N MET A 112 7.79 12.56 8.14
CA MET A 112 6.66 12.17 8.99
C MET A 112 7.12 11.61 10.35
N VAL A 113 8.08 10.67 10.34
CA VAL A 113 8.63 10.08 11.57
C VAL A 113 9.28 11.15 12.45
N GLU A 114 10.07 12.04 11.86
CA GLU A 114 10.70 13.17 12.56
C GLU A 114 9.71 14.20 13.12
N ASP A 115 8.48 14.23 12.59
CA ASP A 115 7.38 15.10 13.02
C ASP A 115 6.40 14.43 13.99
N GLY A 116 6.70 13.20 14.42
CA GLY A 116 5.96 12.48 15.46
C GLY A 116 5.00 11.42 14.93
N ILE A 117 4.87 11.28 13.60
CA ILE A 117 4.06 10.23 12.96
C ILE A 117 4.94 8.98 12.81
N ALA A 118 5.11 8.28 13.93
CA ALA A 118 6.06 7.18 14.04
C ALA A 118 5.46 5.80 13.71
N ILE A 119 4.13 5.67 13.65
CA ILE A 119 3.47 4.49 13.07
C ILE A 119 2.96 4.87 11.67
N LEU A 120 3.58 4.28 10.64
CA LEU A 120 3.23 4.50 9.24
C LEU A 120 2.51 3.27 8.70
N LYS A 121 1.21 3.39 8.39
CA LYS A 121 0.44 2.29 7.79
C LYS A 121 0.55 2.29 6.28
N VAL A 122 0.87 1.12 5.74
CA VAL A 122 0.95 0.84 4.30
C VAL A 122 0.14 -0.40 3.99
N GLY A 123 -0.58 -0.41 2.87
CA GLY A 123 -1.40 -1.54 2.44
C GLY A 123 -1.50 -1.60 0.92
N PRO A 124 -2.32 -0.73 0.29
CA PRO A 124 -2.46 -0.67 -1.16
C PRO A 124 -1.15 -0.64 -1.94
N HIS A 125 -0.12 0.08 -1.50
CA HIS A 125 1.17 0.10 -2.20
C HIS A 125 1.79 -1.30 -2.32
N LEU A 126 1.65 -2.15 -1.30
CA LEU A 126 2.18 -3.52 -1.31
C LEU A 126 1.45 -4.39 -2.34
N THR A 127 0.12 -4.36 -2.33
CA THR A 127 -0.70 -5.15 -3.26
C THR A 127 -0.70 -4.58 -4.68
N PHE A 128 -0.58 -3.26 -4.82
CA PHE A 128 -0.37 -2.57 -6.09
C PHE A 128 0.95 -3.01 -6.74
N THR A 129 2.04 -3.07 -5.97
CA THR A 129 3.34 -3.61 -6.43
C THR A 129 3.28 -5.09 -6.76
N LEU A 130 2.53 -5.90 -6.00
CA LEU A 130 2.25 -7.29 -6.35
C LEU A 130 1.55 -7.38 -7.71
N ARG A 131 0.46 -6.62 -7.92
CA ARG A 131 -0.28 -6.59 -9.19
C ARG A 131 0.60 -6.14 -10.36
N GLU A 132 1.42 -5.11 -10.14
CA GLU A 132 2.40 -4.63 -11.12
C GLU A 132 3.31 -5.77 -11.57
N THR A 133 3.82 -6.53 -10.61
CA THR A 133 4.75 -7.63 -10.85
C THR A 133 4.06 -8.77 -11.57
N LEU A 134 2.85 -9.14 -11.18
CA LEU A 134 2.05 -10.15 -11.87
C LEU A 134 1.75 -9.74 -13.32
N PHE A 135 1.45 -8.46 -13.58
CA PHE A 135 1.20 -7.97 -14.94
C PHE A 135 2.46 -8.00 -15.79
N MET A 136 3.60 -7.59 -15.24
CA MET A 136 4.89 -7.68 -15.93
C MET A 136 5.25 -9.14 -16.25
N LEU A 137 5.00 -10.07 -15.32
CA LEU A 137 5.22 -11.50 -15.54
C LEU A 137 4.26 -12.09 -16.60
N ASP A 138 2.99 -11.69 -16.63
CA ASP A 138 2.01 -12.08 -17.65
C ASP A 138 2.43 -11.63 -19.06
N LEU A 139 2.97 -10.40 -19.17
CA LEU A 139 3.53 -9.89 -20.43
C LEU A 139 4.79 -10.67 -20.85
N ILE A 140 5.66 -11.02 -19.90
CA ILE A 140 6.84 -11.87 -20.17
C ILE A 140 6.41 -13.24 -20.69
N GLU A 141 5.47 -13.90 -20.00
CA GLU A 141 4.94 -15.22 -20.38
C GLU A 141 4.36 -15.18 -21.80
N THR A 142 3.55 -14.16 -22.10
CA THR A 142 2.95 -13.94 -23.41
C THR A 142 3.99 -13.88 -24.53
N GLU A 143 5.06 -13.11 -24.36
CA GLU A 143 6.12 -13.01 -25.38
C GLU A 143 6.93 -14.31 -25.52
N ILE A 144 7.10 -15.09 -24.44
CA ILE A 144 7.77 -16.39 -24.52
C ILE A 144 6.94 -17.36 -25.37
N PHE A 145 5.65 -17.49 -25.10
CA PHE A 145 4.77 -18.38 -25.87
C PHE A 145 4.62 -17.92 -27.32
N ARG A 146 4.54 -16.60 -27.57
CA ARG A 146 4.52 -16.07 -28.94
C ARG A 146 5.78 -16.42 -29.72
N LYS A 147 6.95 -16.30 -29.09
CA LYS A 147 8.22 -16.72 -29.70
C LYS A 147 8.24 -18.21 -30.03
N MET A 148 7.56 -19.04 -29.24
CA MET A 148 7.44 -20.49 -29.46
C MET A 148 6.37 -20.87 -30.49
N GLY A 149 5.50 -19.95 -30.87
CA GLY A 149 4.39 -20.18 -31.81
C GLY A 149 3.19 -20.92 -31.17
N CYS A 150 2.98 -20.75 -29.86
CA CYS A 150 1.88 -21.36 -29.11
C CYS A 150 1.23 -20.36 -28.13
N ASP A 151 0.82 -19.19 -28.65
CA ASP A 151 0.18 -18.09 -27.90
C ASP A 151 -1.00 -18.55 -27.02
N GLU A 152 -1.71 -19.60 -27.42
CA GLU A 152 -2.85 -20.18 -26.69
C GLU A 152 -2.48 -20.77 -25.32
N GLU A 153 -1.20 -21.08 -25.08
CA GLU A 153 -0.73 -21.63 -23.81
C GLU A 153 -0.52 -20.55 -22.73
N ALA A 154 -0.46 -19.27 -23.13
CA ALA A 154 -0.31 -18.15 -22.21
C ALA A 154 -1.50 -18.03 -21.26
N THR A 155 -1.22 -17.67 -20.00
CA THR A 155 -2.24 -17.58 -18.95
C THR A 155 -3.24 -16.45 -19.22
N ASN A 156 -2.78 -15.34 -19.78
CA ASN A 156 -3.57 -14.13 -20.02
C ASN A 156 -4.19 -13.58 -18.72
N LEU A 157 -3.40 -13.52 -17.65
CA LEU A 157 -3.82 -13.13 -16.31
C LEU A 157 -4.46 -11.74 -16.29
N ILE A 158 -3.86 -10.75 -16.96
CA ILE A 158 -4.41 -9.39 -17.02
C ILE A 158 -5.85 -9.41 -17.55
N LYS A 159 -6.09 -10.18 -18.62
CA LYS A 159 -7.41 -10.27 -19.25
C LYS A 159 -8.43 -11.00 -18.38
N LYS A 160 -7.99 -12.05 -17.66
CA LYS A 160 -8.83 -12.78 -16.71
C LYS A 160 -9.25 -11.89 -15.55
N ILE A 161 -8.31 -11.16 -14.94
CA ILE A 161 -8.60 -10.18 -13.87
C ILE A 161 -9.58 -9.11 -14.38
N GLU A 162 -9.30 -8.50 -15.53
CA GLU A 162 -10.17 -7.46 -16.09
C GLU A 162 -11.60 -7.97 -16.34
N THR A 163 -11.74 -9.13 -16.97
CA THR A 163 -13.06 -9.76 -17.22
C THR A 163 -13.78 -10.05 -15.91
N HIS A 164 -13.09 -10.67 -14.95
CA HIS A 164 -13.68 -11.04 -13.68
C HIS A 164 -14.15 -9.82 -12.88
N MET A 165 -13.35 -8.76 -12.82
CA MET A 165 -13.71 -7.52 -12.14
C MET A 165 -14.89 -6.81 -12.82
N LEU A 166 -14.93 -6.77 -14.16
CA LEU A 166 -16.08 -6.17 -14.88
C LEU A 166 -17.38 -6.91 -14.63
N SER A 167 -17.33 -8.25 -14.53
CA SER A 167 -18.52 -9.07 -14.22
C SER A 167 -18.92 -9.01 -12.75
N ASN A 168 -18.01 -8.65 -11.85
CA ASN A 168 -18.23 -8.63 -10.41
C ASN A 168 -17.86 -7.25 -9.84
N PRO A 169 -18.69 -6.21 -10.00
CA PRO A 169 -18.29 -4.83 -9.75
C PRO A 169 -18.32 -4.42 -8.26
N GLN A 170 -18.72 -5.29 -7.35
CA GLN A 170 -19.06 -4.94 -5.96
C GLN A 170 -17.93 -4.29 -5.14
N HIS A 171 -16.65 -4.56 -5.46
CA HIS A 171 -15.53 -4.01 -4.69
C HIS A 171 -14.89 -2.77 -5.32
N TRP A 172 -15.33 -2.33 -6.50
CA TRP A 172 -14.79 -1.13 -7.17
C TRP A 172 -15.84 -0.13 -7.65
N LYS A 173 -17.12 -0.53 -7.78
CA LYS A 173 -18.17 0.31 -8.40
C LYS A 173 -18.40 1.63 -7.68
N SER A 174 -18.16 1.71 -6.37
CA SER A 174 -18.35 2.94 -5.60
C SER A 174 -17.09 3.81 -5.54
N GLN A 175 -16.03 3.45 -6.27
CA GLN A 175 -14.74 4.16 -6.29
C GLN A 175 -14.30 4.50 -7.72
N TYR A 176 -14.79 3.79 -8.73
CA TYR A 176 -14.45 4.05 -10.13
C TYR A 176 -15.69 4.54 -10.89
N ASP A 177 -15.66 5.82 -11.24
CA ASP A 177 -16.58 6.42 -12.19
C ASP A 177 -15.91 6.69 -13.54
N GLY A 178 -16.72 6.82 -14.59
CA GLY A 178 -16.28 7.15 -15.95
C GLY A 178 -16.90 6.27 -17.02
N THR A 179 -16.41 6.44 -18.25
CA THR A 179 -16.71 5.59 -19.40
C THR A 179 -16.18 4.17 -19.19
N GLU A 180 -16.66 3.22 -20.00
CA GLU A 180 -16.20 1.83 -19.95
C GLU A 180 -14.67 1.71 -20.10
N ASN A 181 -14.06 2.51 -20.98
CA ASN A 181 -12.63 2.50 -21.19
C ASN A 181 -11.85 3.06 -20.00
N GLU A 182 -12.38 4.11 -19.36
CA GLU A 182 -11.79 4.65 -18.11
C GLU A 182 -11.89 3.63 -16.99
N ILE A 183 -13.04 2.97 -16.81
CA ILE A 183 -13.19 1.90 -15.81
C ILE A 183 -12.19 0.76 -16.07
N ARG A 184 -12.04 0.29 -17.32
CA ARG A 184 -11.05 -0.73 -17.68
C ARG A 184 -9.63 -0.28 -17.35
N PHE A 185 -9.31 1.00 -17.52
CA PHE A 185 -8.03 1.57 -17.13
C PHE A 185 -7.84 1.54 -15.61
N LYS A 186 -8.83 2.04 -14.85
CA LYS A 186 -8.80 2.09 -13.37
C LYS A 186 -8.70 0.72 -12.72
N ILE A 187 -9.41 -0.28 -13.26
CA ILE A 187 -9.30 -1.69 -12.85
C ILE A 187 -7.85 -2.17 -12.85
N LYS A 188 -7.05 -1.73 -13.82
CA LYS A 188 -5.66 -2.16 -13.98
C LYS A 188 -4.67 -1.26 -13.27
N TYR A 189 -4.90 0.04 -13.22
CA TYR A 189 -3.84 1.01 -12.93
C TYR A 189 -4.13 2.01 -11.81
N SER A 190 -5.33 2.01 -11.24
CA SER A 190 -5.69 2.90 -10.13
C SER A 190 -4.85 2.65 -8.88
N PHE A 191 -4.36 3.71 -8.24
CA PHE A 191 -3.72 3.65 -6.93
C PHE A 191 -4.68 3.26 -5.80
N PHE A 192 -6.00 3.34 -6.02
CA PHE A 192 -6.98 2.76 -5.10
C PHE A 192 -6.86 1.23 -4.99
N ASP A 193 -6.19 0.58 -5.94
CA ASP A 193 -5.80 -0.84 -5.92
C ASP A 193 -6.96 -1.79 -5.58
N ARG A 194 -8.16 -1.52 -6.13
CA ARG A 194 -9.36 -2.32 -5.82
C ARG A 194 -9.26 -3.77 -6.31
N VAL A 195 -8.33 -4.06 -7.22
CA VAL A 195 -7.98 -5.41 -7.66
C VAL A 195 -7.59 -6.34 -6.50
N ARG A 196 -7.03 -5.81 -5.39
CA ARG A 196 -6.62 -6.62 -4.23
C ARG A 196 -7.74 -7.49 -3.65
N TYR A 197 -8.99 -7.04 -3.74
CA TYR A 197 -10.16 -7.79 -3.25
C TYR A 197 -10.52 -8.99 -4.14
N TYR A 198 -9.98 -9.06 -5.36
CA TYR A 198 -10.22 -10.13 -6.33
C TYR A 198 -9.06 -11.12 -6.43
N LEU A 199 -7.87 -10.77 -5.93
CA LEU A 199 -6.69 -11.65 -5.97
C LEU A 199 -6.87 -12.93 -5.13
N THR A 200 -7.83 -12.95 -4.19
CA THR A 200 -8.17 -14.14 -3.39
C THR A 200 -9.24 -15.03 -4.03
N ASN A 201 -9.86 -14.59 -5.14
CA ASN A 201 -10.81 -15.39 -5.89
C ASN A 201 -10.13 -16.65 -6.46
N GLN A 202 -10.80 -17.81 -6.40
CA GLN A 202 -10.19 -19.07 -6.79
C GLN A 202 -9.77 -19.11 -8.27
N GLU A 203 -10.58 -18.57 -9.18
CA GLU A 203 -10.24 -18.52 -10.62
C GLU A 203 -8.99 -17.68 -10.88
N ILE A 204 -8.86 -16.54 -10.18
CA ILE A 204 -7.70 -15.65 -10.29
C ILE A 204 -6.47 -16.29 -9.64
N LYS A 205 -6.61 -16.96 -8.49
CA LYS A 205 -5.53 -17.71 -7.85
C LYS A 205 -5.01 -18.83 -8.75
N ASP A 206 -5.90 -19.58 -9.38
CA ASP A 206 -5.52 -20.66 -10.30
C ASP A 206 -4.78 -20.11 -11.53
N ALA A 207 -5.22 -18.96 -12.04
CA ALA A 207 -4.50 -18.26 -13.12
C ALA A 207 -3.11 -17.79 -12.66
N ILE A 208 -2.99 -17.18 -11.48
CA ILE A 208 -1.70 -16.78 -10.92
C ILE A 208 -0.78 -18.00 -10.78
N ASN A 209 -1.25 -19.11 -10.22
CA ASN A 209 -0.44 -20.31 -10.08
C ASN A 209 0.03 -20.85 -11.44
N ARG A 210 -0.86 -20.90 -12.44
CA ARG A 210 -0.49 -21.30 -13.81
C ARG A 210 0.60 -20.41 -14.40
N LEU A 211 0.46 -19.09 -14.25
CA LEU A 211 1.47 -18.13 -14.70
C LEU A 211 2.85 -18.41 -14.08
N LEU A 212 2.88 -18.62 -12.76
CA LEU A 212 4.12 -18.88 -12.02
C LEU A 212 4.73 -20.23 -12.42
N GLU A 213 3.93 -21.29 -12.51
CA GLU A 213 4.37 -22.62 -12.95
C GLU A 213 4.93 -22.61 -14.38
N ASN A 214 4.28 -21.87 -15.28
CA ASN A 214 4.77 -21.70 -16.65
C ASN A 214 6.15 -21.01 -16.65
N LEU A 215 6.31 -19.91 -15.91
CA LEU A 215 7.56 -19.16 -15.85
C LEU A 215 8.68 -19.88 -15.10
N GLU A 216 8.37 -20.79 -14.18
CA GLU A 216 9.36 -21.68 -13.55
C GLU A 216 9.90 -22.74 -14.52
N ARG A 217 9.03 -23.27 -15.40
CA ARG A 217 9.39 -24.30 -16.37
C ARG A 217 10.09 -23.74 -17.60
N LEU A 218 9.79 -22.50 -17.96
CA LEU A 218 10.32 -21.82 -19.14
C LEU A 218 11.60 -21.04 -18.79
N THR A 219 12.58 -21.08 -19.69
CA THR A 219 13.76 -20.22 -19.56
C THR A 219 13.42 -18.82 -20.05
N THR A 220 13.20 -17.88 -19.11
CA THR A 220 12.93 -16.48 -19.46
C THR A 220 14.18 -15.79 -20.03
N PRO A 221 14.14 -15.25 -21.27
CA PRO A 221 15.23 -14.46 -21.82
C PRO A 221 15.54 -13.22 -20.96
N LEU A 222 16.81 -12.98 -20.67
CA LEU A 222 17.27 -11.82 -19.90
C LEU A 222 16.81 -10.47 -20.47
N SER A 223 16.63 -10.39 -21.80
CA SER A 223 16.11 -9.18 -22.46
C SER A 223 14.68 -8.84 -22.02
N LEU A 224 13.85 -9.83 -21.71
CA LEU A 224 12.49 -9.61 -21.21
C LEU A 224 12.51 -9.08 -19.77
N TYR A 225 13.38 -9.63 -18.91
CA TYR A 225 13.59 -9.02 -17.58
C TYR A 225 14.11 -7.60 -17.69
N SER A 226 15.05 -7.30 -18.60
CA SER A 226 15.54 -5.93 -18.80
C SER A 226 14.43 -4.98 -19.27
N GLN A 227 13.49 -5.46 -20.08
CA GLN A 227 12.41 -4.66 -20.64
C GLN A 227 11.31 -4.34 -19.62
N TYR A 228 10.88 -5.35 -18.85
CA TYR A 228 9.74 -5.22 -17.95
C TYR A 228 10.15 -5.02 -16.49
N LEU A 229 11.28 -5.60 -16.05
CA LEU A 229 11.72 -5.61 -14.66
C LEU A 229 13.18 -5.11 -14.53
N PRO A 230 13.49 -3.87 -14.95
CA PRO A 230 14.88 -3.41 -15.13
C PRO A 230 15.72 -3.38 -13.84
N ILE A 231 15.10 -3.17 -12.67
CA ILE A 231 15.79 -3.21 -11.37
C ILE A 231 16.15 -4.66 -11.02
N GLN A 232 15.19 -5.57 -11.11
CA GLN A 232 15.37 -7.00 -10.82
C GLN A 232 16.33 -7.64 -11.83
N TYR A 233 16.30 -7.23 -13.09
CA TYR A 233 17.26 -7.64 -14.11
C TYR A 233 18.71 -7.40 -13.67
N LYS A 234 19.02 -6.22 -13.12
CA LYS A 234 20.36 -5.91 -12.61
C LYS A 234 20.74 -6.87 -11.48
N LYS A 235 19.85 -7.09 -10.52
CA LYS A 235 20.06 -8.03 -9.40
C LYS A 235 20.27 -9.47 -9.88
N ILE A 236 19.52 -9.92 -10.88
CA ILE A 236 19.69 -11.24 -11.51
C ILE A 236 21.06 -11.36 -12.20
N ARG A 237 21.48 -10.33 -12.94
CA ARG A 237 22.78 -10.29 -13.61
C ARG A 237 23.95 -10.29 -12.64
N GLU A 238 23.76 -9.70 -11.46
CA GLU A 238 24.73 -9.66 -10.37
C GLU A 238 24.69 -10.91 -9.47
N GLY A 239 23.72 -11.82 -9.68
CA GLY A 239 23.56 -13.03 -8.88
C GLY A 239 22.98 -12.79 -7.48
N THR A 240 22.47 -11.58 -7.20
CA THR A 240 21.86 -11.21 -5.90
C THR A 240 20.36 -11.50 -5.84
N LEU A 241 19.76 -11.89 -6.97
CA LEU A 241 18.37 -12.33 -7.08
C LEU A 241 18.30 -13.54 -8.02
N LYS A 242 17.59 -14.60 -7.61
CA LYS A 242 17.30 -15.75 -8.49
C LYS A 242 16.28 -15.34 -9.55
N ALA A 243 16.49 -15.76 -10.80
CA ALA A 243 15.52 -15.60 -11.89
C ALA A 243 14.34 -16.58 -11.72
N ASP A 244 13.60 -16.39 -10.63
CA ASP A 244 12.49 -17.22 -10.17
C ASP A 244 11.30 -16.28 -9.92
N PRO A 245 10.11 -16.58 -10.46
CA PRO A 245 9.01 -15.62 -10.43
C PRO A 245 8.53 -15.32 -9.00
N TYR A 246 8.63 -16.27 -8.06
CA TYR A 246 8.29 -16.03 -6.65
C TYR A 246 9.31 -15.12 -5.98
N GLU A 247 10.61 -15.32 -6.23
CA GLU A 247 11.67 -14.47 -5.69
C GLU A 247 11.59 -13.05 -6.26
N ILE A 248 11.25 -12.89 -7.53
CA ILE A 248 11.01 -11.59 -8.17
C ILE A 248 9.85 -10.83 -7.49
N ILE A 249 8.73 -11.52 -7.23
CA ILE A 249 7.57 -10.92 -6.52
C ILE A 249 7.97 -10.46 -5.12
N ARG A 250 8.68 -11.31 -4.37
CA ARG A 250 9.16 -10.97 -3.02
C ARG A 250 10.12 -9.78 -3.04
N ASP A 251 11.05 -9.74 -3.98
CA ASP A 251 12.00 -8.63 -4.11
C ASP A 251 11.30 -7.31 -4.44
N ARG A 252 10.32 -7.31 -5.36
CA ARG A 252 9.52 -6.12 -5.70
C ARG A 252 8.76 -5.58 -4.50
N ILE A 253 8.05 -6.42 -3.76
CA ILE A 253 7.35 -6.02 -2.53
C ILE A 253 8.37 -5.56 -1.46
N GLY A 254 9.50 -6.26 -1.37
CA GLY A 254 10.60 -5.91 -0.48
C GLY A 254 11.19 -4.53 -0.75
N ASP A 255 11.24 -4.08 -2.00
CA ASP A 255 11.70 -2.72 -2.36
C ASP A 255 10.77 -1.63 -1.77
N VAL A 256 9.45 -1.88 -1.69
CA VAL A 256 8.51 -1.00 -0.98
C VAL A 256 8.79 -1.02 0.52
N LEU A 257 8.87 -2.22 1.14
CA LEU A 257 9.12 -2.36 2.58
C LEU A 257 10.44 -1.73 3.02
N LYS A 258 11.51 -1.88 2.23
CA LYS A 258 12.82 -1.25 2.46
C LYS A 258 12.71 0.27 2.54
N THR A 259 11.76 0.89 1.86
CA THR A 259 11.53 2.34 1.91
C THR A 259 11.00 2.76 3.27
N TYR A 260 9.99 2.04 3.79
CA TYR A 260 9.47 2.27 5.16
C TYR A 260 10.49 1.93 6.24
N PHE A 261 11.25 0.85 6.09
CA PHE A 261 12.31 0.49 7.04
C PHE A 261 13.40 1.56 7.12
N ARG A 262 13.85 2.09 5.97
CA ARG A 262 14.83 3.19 5.96
C ARG A 262 14.28 4.48 6.57
N ALA A 263 13.02 4.82 6.27
CA ALA A 263 12.35 5.99 6.84
C ALA A 263 12.22 5.92 8.37
N THR A 264 11.94 4.73 8.90
CA THR A 264 11.78 4.48 10.35
C THR A 264 13.09 4.17 11.08
N GLY A 265 14.22 4.19 10.39
CA GLY A 265 15.54 3.89 10.98
C GLY A 265 15.75 2.40 11.29
N TYR A 266 14.86 1.51 10.83
CA TYR A 266 15.04 0.07 10.95
C TYR A 266 16.16 -0.40 10.01
N ARG A 267 17.24 -0.93 10.59
CA ARG A 267 18.33 -1.53 9.82
C ARG A 267 17.98 -2.97 9.52
N ILE A 268 17.69 -3.26 8.26
CA ILE A 268 17.63 -4.64 7.77
C ILE A 268 19.05 -5.20 7.89
N CYS A 269 19.23 -6.13 8.83
CA CYS A 269 20.49 -6.87 8.98
C CYS A 269 20.66 -7.87 7.84
#